data_AF-A0A4Y9R0T7-F1
#
_entry.id   AF-A0A4Y9R0T7-F1
#
_cell.length_a   1.000
_cell.length_b   1.000
_cell.length_c   1.000
_cell.angle_alpha   90.00
_cell.angle_beta   90.00
_cell.angle_gamma   90.00
#
_symmetry.space_group_name_H-M   'P 1'
#
loop_
_entity.id
_entity.type
_entity.pdbx_description
1 polymer ?
#
loop_
_entity_poly.entity_id
_entity_poly.type
_entity_poly.pdbx_seq_one_letter_code
_entity_poly.pdbx_strand_id
1 'polypeptide(L)'
;MEAILSKMKVEVNPNLYQKEPFSSTLGIAIVQEGTRLIKELGLEHFTFKKLSQEIGSTEAAIYRYFENKHKLLLYLTAWYWGWMEHNLVFGTANLQDPAQRLELAIRLLSDGPIFQKNEYLNPIMLREIVINESLKGFLTKEVDHEHEAGVFAQVYKFGARIAEIISELNPSYKYPKTLVYTVLESSLLQSFNSQHLPGMTENSINSAERFKFFYQLVNKTIQNDN
;
A
#
# COMPACT_ATOMS: atom_id res chain seq x y z
N MET A 1 -1.82 -22.31 1.07
CA MET A 1 -1.62 -20.97 1.64
C MET A 1 -2.43 -19.93 0.88
N GLU A 2 -2.28 -19.83 -0.45
CA GLU A 2 -3.02 -18.85 -1.28
C GLU A 2 -4.54 -18.87 -1.11
N ALA A 3 -5.17 -20.05 -1.12
CA ALA A 3 -6.64 -20.16 -0.97
C ALA A 3 -7.17 -19.72 0.41
N ILE A 4 -6.31 -19.76 1.44
CA ILE A 4 -6.66 -19.26 2.78
C ILE A 4 -6.49 -17.75 2.79
N LEU A 5 -5.39 -17.28 2.23
CA LEU A 5 -5.04 -15.86 2.19
C LEU A 5 -6.03 -15.05 1.35
N SER A 6 -6.51 -15.59 0.24
CA SER A 6 -7.50 -14.92 -0.62
C SER A 6 -8.82 -14.64 0.09
N LYS A 7 -9.16 -15.41 1.12
CA LYS A 7 -10.37 -15.27 1.94
C LYS A 7 -10.16 -14.42 3.17
N MET A 8 -8.94 -13.98 3.42
CA MET A 8 -8.61 -13.20 4.61
C MET A 8 -9.06 -11.77 4.41
N LYS A 9 -9.89 -11.29 5.34
CA LYS A 9 -10.23 -9.88 5.43
C LYS A 9 -9.06 -9.10 5.99
N VAL A 10 -8.70 -7.99 5.35
CA VAL A 10 -7.74 -7.02 5.91
C VAL A 10 -8.49 -6.10 6.85
N GLU A 11 -8.01 -6.01 8.10
CA GLU A 11 -8.55 -5.08 9.09
C GLU A 11 -8.02 -3.66 8.86
N VAL A 12 -8.96 -2.71 8.75
CA VAL A 12 -8.68 -1.29 8.50
C VAL A 12 -9.15 -0.48 9.70
N ASN A 13 -8.47 0.63 10.02
CA ASN A 13 -8.82 1.46 11.16
C ASN A 13 -10.28 1.97 11.03
N PRO A 14 -11.13 1.80 12.06
CA PRO A 14 -12.53 2.21 11.99
C PRO A 14 -12.73 3.72 11.80
N ASN A 15 -11.74 4.57 12.10
CA ASN A 15 -11.79 6.02 11.86
C ASN A 15 -11.76 6.41 10.37
N LEU A 16 -11.64 5.44 9.47
CA LEU A 16 -11.67 5.63 8.02
C LEU A 16 -13.05 5.46 7.40
N TYR A 17 -14.03 4.99 8.15
CA TYR A 17 -15.40 4.80 7.67
C TYR A 17 -16.43 5.10 8.76
N GLN A 18 -17.61 5.58 8.37
CA GLN A 18 -18.75 5.73 9.28
C GLN A 18 -19.50 4.41 9.49
N LYS A 19 -19.51 3.56 8.44
CA LYS A 19 -20.06 2.22 8.46
C LYS A 19 -19.10 1.28 7.77
N GLU A 20 -18.89 0.11 8.35
CA GLU A 20 -17.98 -0.88 7.81
C GLU A 20 -18.43 -1.30 6.38
N PRO A 21 -17.56 -1.16 5.34
CA PRO A 21 -17.98 -1.41 3.96
C PRO A 21 -18.38 -2.84 3.63
N PHE A 22 -17.67 -3.85 4.14
CA PHE A 22 -17.96 -5.27 3.89
C PHE A 22 -19.17 -5.82 4.67
N SER A 23 -19.86 -5.00 5.46
CA SER A 23 -21.06 -5.36 6.24
C SER A 23 -22.35 -5.34 5.41
N SER A 24 -22.29 -4.95 4.13
CA SER A 24 -23.46 -4.91 3.25
C SER A 24 -23.08 -4.92 1.77
N THR A 25 -24.01 -5.35 0.92
CA THR A 25 -23.84 -5.33 -0.54
C THR A 25 -23.49 -3.95 -1.09
N LEU A 26 -24.13 -2.90 -0.57
CA LEU A 26 -23.84 -1.52 -1.00
C LEU A 26 -22.42 -1.08 -0.62
N GLY A 27 -21.99 -1.34 0.62
CA GLY A 27 -20.64 -0.96 1.06
C GLY A 27 -19.55 -1.71 0.29
N ILE A 28 -19.78 -2.99 -0.03
CA ILE A 28 -18.91 -3.79 -0.91
C ILE A 28 -18.80 -3.13 -2.29
N ALA A 29 -19.94 -2.78 -2.89
CA ALA A 29 -19.97 -2.10 -4.19
C ALA A 29 -19.24 -0.74 -4.16
N ILE A 30 -19.38 0.02 -3.07
CA ILE A 30 -18.70 1.32 -2.90
C ILE A 30 -17.17 1.16 -2.97
N VAL A 31 -16.60 0.19 -2.25
CA VAL A 31 -15.13 0.03 -2.24
C VAL A 31 -14.61 -0.64 -3.52
N GLN A 32 -15.38 -1.55 -4.12
CA GLN A 32 -15.00 -2.23 -5.37
C GLN A 32 -15.08 -1.29 -6.58
N GLU A 33 -16.25 -0.66 -6.82
CA GLU A 33 -16.41 0.30 -7.91
C GLU A 33 -15.66 1.60 -7.64
N GLY A 34 -15.52 2.00 -6.37
CA GLY A 34 -14.66 3.11 -5.98
C GLY A 34 -13.21 2.87 -6.37
N THR A 35 -12.67 1.68 -6.09
CA THR A 35 -11.32 1.27 -6.53
C THR A 35 -11.19 1.36 -8.05
N ARG A 36 -12.15 0.78 -8.79
CA ARG A 36 -12.13 0.77 -10.26
C ARG A 36 -12.17 2.19 -10.83
N LEU A 37 -13.11 3.03 -10.38
CA LEU A 37 -13.29 4.39 -10.88
C LEU A 37 -12.12 5.32 -10.50
N ILE A 38 -11.54 5.18 -9.30
CA ILE A 38 -10.35 5.96 -8.92
C ILE A 38 -9.17 5.58 -9.82
N LYS A 39 -8.97 4.29 -10.08
CA LYS A 39 -7.93 3.82 -11.01
C LYS A 39 -8.12 4.38 -12.43
N GLU A 40 -9.36 4.45 -12.92
CA GLU A 40 -9.65 4.91 -14.29
C GLU A 40 -9.65 6.43 -14.46
N LEU A 41 -10.19 7.16 -13.48
CA LEU A 41 -10.42 8.60 -13.59
C LEU A 41 -9.36 9.43 -12.86
N GLY A 42 -8.62 8.83 -11.93
CA GLY A 42 -7.82 9.53 -10.93
C GLY A 42 -8.69 10.19 -9.85
N LEU A 43 -8.09 10.49 -8.69
CA LEU A 43 -8.82 11.03 -7.53
C LEU A 43 -9.45 12.40 -7.80
N GLU A 44 -8.83 13.21 -8.64
CA GLU A 44 -9.28 14.57 -8.96
C GLU A 44 -10.63 14.56 -9.67
N HIS A 45 -10.80 13.67 -10.64
CA HIS A 45 -12.00 13.58 -11.46
C HIS A 45 -13.04 12.61 -10.87
N PHE A 46 -12.66 11.82 -9.87
CA PHE A 46 -13.57 10.98 -9.10
C PHE A 46 -14.49 11.81 -8.19
N THR A 47 -15.78 11.47 -8.19
CA THR A 47 -16.80 12.05 -7.31
C THR A 47 -17.78 10.97 -6.83
N PHE A 48 -18.38 11.16 -5.66
CA PHE A 48 -19.43 10.28 -5.16
C PHE A 48 -20.68 10.28 -6.05
N LYS A 49 -20.92 11.38 -6.79
CA LYS A 49 -21.93 11.41 -7.85
C LYS A 49 -21.69 10.33 -8.90
N LYS A 50 -20.50 10.30 -9.50
CA LYS A 50 -20.13 9.29 -10.51
C LYS A 50 -20.20 7.88 -9.95
N LEU A 51 -19.69 7.69 -8.72
CA LEU A 51 -19.76 6.39 -8.04
C LEU A 51 -21.22 5.93 -7.80
N SER A 52 -22.10 6.85 -7.37
CA SER A 52 -23.50 6.51 -7.13
C SER A 52 -24.23 6.13 -8.41
N GLN A 53 -23.90 6.80 -9.52
CA GLN A 53 -24.46 6.47 -10.84
C GLN A 53 -23.99 5.09 -11.30
N GLU A 54 -22.70 4.78 -11.16
CA GLU A 54 -22.12 3.49 -11.52
C GLU A 54 -22.75 2.33 -10.73
N ILE A 55 -22.95 2.51 -9.43
CA ILE A 55 -23.54 1.48 -8.55
C ILE A 55 -25.07 1.37 -8.72
N GLY A 56 -25.72 2.39 -9.29
CA GLY A 56 -27.19 2.50 -9.28
C GLY A 56 -27.76 2.84 -7.90
N SER A 57 -27.09 3.74 -7.16
CA SER A 57 -27.48 4.21 -5.83
C SER A 57 -27.61 5.75 -5.78
N THR A 58 -27.65 6.33 -4.58
CA THR A 58 -27.66 7.79 -4.38
C THR A 58 -26.37 8.25 -3.70
N GLU A 59 -25.97 9.51 -3.91
CA GLU A 59 -24.81 10.08 -3.21
C GLU A 59 -24.98 10.01 -1.68
N ALA A 60 -26.18 10.33 -1.19
CA ALA A 60 -26.52 10.22 0.23
C ALA A 60 -26.30 8.81 0.79
N ALA A 61 -26.52 7.77 -0.02
CA ALA A 61 -26.29 6.40 0.38
C ALA A 61 -24.79 6.09 0.57
N ILE A 62 -23.91 6.69 -0.23
CA ILE A 62 -22.45 6.57 -0.14
C ILE A 62 -21.92 7.33 1.08
N TYR A 63 -22.45 8.52 1.36
CA TYR A 63 -22.05 9.33 2.52
C TYR A 63 -22.30 8.64 3.88
N ARG A 64 -23.12 7.59 3.93
CA ARG A 64 -23.28 6.74 5.12
C ARG A 64 -22.07 5.84 5.43
N TYR A 65 -21.16 5.66 4.47
CA TYR A 65 -19.95 4.84 4.62
C TYR A 65 -18.70 5.71 4.72
N PHE A 66 -18.59 6.74 3.90
CA PHE A 66 -17.40 7.61 3.84
C PHE A 66 -17.82 9.07 3.87
N GLU A 67 -17.17 9.87 4.71
CA GLU A 67 -17.44 11.31 4.84
C GLU A 67 -17.12 12.07 3.55
N ASN A 68 -16.09 11.65 2.83
CA ASN A 68 -15.63 12.27 1.60
C ASN A 68 -14.74 11.30 0.81
N LYS A 69 -14.37 11.68 -0.43
CA LYS A 69 -13.51 10.86 -1.29
C LYS A 69 -12.11 10.64 -0.74
N HIS A 70 -11.61 11.55 0.10
CA HIS A 70 -10.29 11.43 0.73
C HIS A 70 -10.28 10.28 1.75
N LYS A 71 -11.30 10.16 2.61
CA LYS A 71 -11.47 9.01 3.52
C LYS A 71 -11.57 7.68 2.76
N LEU A 72 -12.25 7.64 1.61
CA LEU A 72 -12.26 6.46 0.75
C LEU A 72 -10.86 6.11 0.23
N LEU A 73 -10.09 7.08 -0.27
CA LEU A 73 -8.70 6.85 -0.70
C LEU A 73 -7.81 6.33 0.43
N LEU A 74 -7.91 6.93 1.61
CA LEU A 74 -7.16 6.49 2.80
C LEU A 74 -7.55 5.07 3.22
N TYR A 75 -8.84 4.72 3.16
CA TYR A 75 -9.31 3.35 3.41
C TYR A 75 -8.70 2.34 2.45
N LEU A 76 -8.73 2.62 1.14
CA LEU A 76 -8.15 1.74 0.11
C LEU A 76 -6.63 1.61 0.27
N THR A 77 -5.95 2.70 0.62
CA THR A 77 -4.50 2.72 0.88
C THR A 77 -4.15 1.91 2.13
N ALA A 78 -4.89 2.09 3.22
CA ALA A 78 -4.70 1.32 4.45
C ALA A 78 -4.94 -0.18 4.22
N TRP A 79 -5.97 -0.53 3.43
CA TRP A 79 -6.23 -1.92 3.04
C TRP A 79 -5.05 -2.51 2.26
N TYR A 80 -4.51 -1.78 1.28
CA TYR A 80 -3.33 -2.23 0.52
C TYR A 80 -2.14 -2.53 1.45
N TRP A 81 -1.83 -1.64 2.40
CA TRP A 81 -0.72 -1.85 3.31
C TRP A 81 -0.94 -3.00 4.28
N GLY A 82 -2.17 -3.22 4.74
CA GLY A 82 -2.50 -4.42 5.52
C GLY A 82 -2.34 -5.71 4.71
N TRP A 83 -2.68 -5.67 3.42
CA TRP A 83 -2.41 -6.80 2.51
C TRP A 83 -0.92 -7.03 2.29
N MET A 84 -0.12 -5.98 2.16
CA MET A 84 1.34 -6.07 2.06
C MET A 84 1.96 -6.67 3.34
N GLU A 85 1.44 -6.32 4.51
CA GLU A 85 1.84 -6.97 5.78
C GLU A 85 1.58 -8.47 5.75
N HIS A 86 0.38 -8.89 5.34
CA HIS A 86 0.09 -10.31 5.19
C HIS A 86 1.05 -11.00 4.19
N ASN A 87 1.32 -10.37 3.05
CA ASN A 87 2.28 -10.90 2.07
C ASN A 87 3.68 -11.11 2.68
N LEU A 88 4.16 -10.17 3.49
CA LEU A 88 5.44 -10.30 4.18
C LEU A 88 5.42 -11.45 5.18
N VAL A 89 4.40 -11.52 6.05
CA VAL A 89 4.29 -12.55 7.08
C VAL A 89 4.22 -13.94 6.46
N PHE A 90 3.33 -14.15 5.50
CA PHE A 90 3.16 -15.46 4.86
C PHE A 90 4.32 -15.81 3.93
N GLY A 91 4.85 -14.84 3.20
CA GLY A 91 5.97 -15.04 2.29
C GLY A 91 7.28 -15.38 3.02
N THR A 92 7.46 -14.89 4.25
CA THR A 92 8.67 -15.16 5.06
C THR A 92 8.51 -16.27 6.08
N ALA A 93 7.32 -16.85 6.26
CA ALA A 93 7.03 -17.79 7.35
C ALA A 93 7.97 -19.01 7.44
N ASN A 94 8.50 -19.47 6.30
CA ASN A 94 9.40 -20.62 6.23
C ASN A 94 10.88 -20.24 5.99
N LEU A 95 11.19 -18.94 5.91
CA LEU A 95 12.54 -18.45 5.67
C LEU A 95 13.23 -18.17 7.01
N GLN A 96 14.22 -19.00 7.35
CA GLN A 96 14.99 -18.83 8.59
C GLN A 96 16.08 -17.76 8.44
N ASP A 97 16.67 -17.66 7.25
CA ASP A 97 17.74 -16.70 6.97
C ASP A 97 17.17 -15.26 6.86
N PRO A 98 17.56 -14.32 7.75
CA PRO A 98 17.11 -12.94 7.67
C PRO A 98 17.53 -12.24 6.36
N ALA A 99 18.60 -12.66 5.69
CA ALA A 99 19.00 -12.09 4.40
C ALA A 99 17.99 -12.44 3.30
N GLN A 100 17.49 -13.68 3.28
CA GLN A 100 16.43 -14.10 2.37
C GLN A 100 15.09 -13.41 2.68
N ARG A 101 14.78 -13.22 3.97
CA ARG A 101 13.59 -12.45 4.38
C ARG A 101 13.68 -10.99 3.93
N LEU A 102 14.85 -10.37 4.04
CA LEU A 102 15.08 -9.00 3.58
C LEU A 102 14.97 -8.91 2.06
N GLU A 103 15.53 -9.87 1.32
CA GLU A 103 15.38 -9.92 -0.13
C GLU A 103 13.91 -9.94 -0.55
N LEU A 104 13.10 -10.80 0.08
CA LEU A 104 11.66 -10.86 -0.20
C LEU A 104 10.96 -9.56 0.19
N ALA A 105 11.30 -8.96 1.34
CA ALA A 105 10.73 -7.70 1.78
C ALA A 105 11.00 -6.56 0.79
N ILE A 106 12.23 -6.46 0.27
CA ILE A 106 12.59 -5.46 -0.74
C ILE A 106 11.87 -5.73 -2.07
N ARG A 107 11.70 -7.01 -2.44
CA ARG A 107 10.88 -7.38 -3.58
C ARG A 107 9.43 -6.95 -3.39
N LEU A 108 8.85 -7.13 -2.20
CA LEU A 108 7.49 -6.65 -1.91
C LEU A 108 7.38 -5.13 -2.03
N LEU A 109 8.36 -4.36 -1.55
CA LEU A 109 8.39 -2.90 -1.71
C LEU A 109 8.45 -2.49 -3.19
N SER A 110 9.32 -3.12 -3.98
CA SER A 110 9.56 -2.74 -5.38
C SER A 110 8.52 -3.28 -6.37
N ASP A 111 8.14 -4.54 -6.22
CA ASP A 111 7.31 -5.32 -7.14
C ASP A 111 5.88 -5.52 -6.63
N GLY A 112 5.53 -5.08 -5.42
CA GLY A 112 4.19 -5.24 -4.84
C GLY A 112 3.92 -6.66 -4.33
N PRO A 113 2.64 -7.04 -4.13
CA PRO A 113 2.29 -8.30 -3.50
C PRO A 113 2.60 -9.51 -4.38
N ILE A 114 3.15 -10.57 -3.78
CA ILE A 114 3.31 -11.89 -4.42
C ILE A 114 1.98 -12.65 -4.48
N PHE A 115 1.11 -12.46 -3.49
CA PHE A 115 -0.23 -13.00 -3.44
C PHE A 115 -1.20 -11.96 -4.00
N GLN A 116 -1.59 -12.14 -5.25
CA GLN A 116 -2.27 -11.12 -6.05
C GLN A 116 -3.80 -11.25 -6.08
N LYS A 117 -4.36 -12.22 -5.35
CA LYS A 117 -5.80 -12.50 -5.33
C LYS A 117 -6.35 -12.38 -3.92
N ASN A 118 -7.44 -11.63 -3.79
CA ASN A 118 -8.24 -11.54 -2.57
C ASN A 118 -9.71 -11.34 -2.95
N GLU A 119 -10.63 -11.96 -2.19
CA GLU A 119 -12.07 -11.96 -2.47
C GLU A 119 -12.74 -10.61 -2.18
N TYR A 120 -12.13 -9.77 -1.35
CA TYR A 120 -12.69 -8.49 -0.93
C TYR A 120 -12.32 -7.35 -1.90
N LEU A 121 -11.03 -7.17 -2.18
CA LEU A 121 -10.51 -6.14 -3.08
C LEU A 121 -9.36 -6.68 -3.93
N ASN A 122 -9.20 -6.13 -5.14
CA ASN A 122 -8.13 -6.51 -6.05
C ASN A 122 -6.80 -5.83 -5.66
N PRO A 123 -5.79 -6.57 -5.16
CA PRO A 123 -4.53 -5.98 -4.71
C PRO A 123 -3.73 -5.29 -5.83
N ILE A 124 -3.87 -5.74 -7.07
CA ILE A 124 -3.17 -5.14 -8.22
C ILE A 124 -3.74 -3.76 -8.54
N MET A 125 -5.07 -3.63 -8.57
CA MET A 125 -5.71 -2.33 -8.75
C MET A 125 -5.40 -1.38 -7.60
N LEU A 126 -5.40 -1.88 -6.37
CA LEU A 126 -5.02 -1.08 -5.21
C LEU A 126 -3.57 -0.60 -5.27
N ARG A 127 -2.65 -1.43 -5.75
CA ARG A 127 -1.26 -1.00 -5.96
C ARG A 127 -1.18 0.17 -6.95
N GLU A 128 -1.94 0.12 -8.04
CA GLU A 128 -1.98 1.21 -9.00
C GLU A 128 -2.54 2.50 -8.38
N ILE A 129 -3.59 2.40 -7.54
CA ILE A 129 -4.08 3.56 -6.77
C ILE A 129 -2.98 4.09 -5.85
N VAL A 130 -2.27 3.22 -5.13
CA VAL A 130 -1.20 3.66 -4.22
C VAL A 130 -0.09 4.37 -5.00
N ILE A 131 0.36 3.82 -6.12
CA ILE A 131 1.40 4.45 -6.96
C ILE A 131 0.98 5.83 -7.48
N ASN A 132 -0.26 5.96 -7.95
CA ASN A 132 -0.69 7.17 -8.68
C ASN A 132 -1.35 8.23 -7.79
N GLU A 133 -1.94 7.85 -6.66
CA GLU A 133 -2.81 8.74 -5.88
C GLU A 133 -2.43 8.88 -4.41
N SER A 134 -1.70 7.93 -3.80
CA SER A 134 -1.58 7.93 -2.33
C SER A 134 -0.82 9.13 -1.77
N LEU A 135 0.16 9.70 -2.49
CA LEU A 135 0.86 10.91 -2.04
C LEU A 135 -0.10 12.09 -1.79
N LYS A 136 -1.21 12.16 -2.54
CA LYS A 136 -2.28 13.16 -2.33
C LYS A 136 -3.06 12.92 -1.03
N GLY A 137 -3.07 11.68 -0.55
CA GLY A 137 -3.64 11.30 0.73
C GLY A 137 -2.76 11.66 1.93
N PHE A 138 -1.43 11.68 1.76
CA PHE A 138 -0.48 11.95 2.85
C PHE A 138 -0.06 13.42 2.96
N LEU A 139 0.12 14.11 1.82
CA LEU A 139 0.67 15.47 1.79
C LEU A 139 -0.44 16.52 1.91
N THR A 140 -1.24 16.42 2.97
CA THR A 140 -2.35 17.34 3.28
C THR A 140 -2.13 18.07 4.61
N LYS A 141 -2.91 19.12 4.87
CA LYS A 141 -2.88 19.81 6.17
C LYS A 141 -3.58 19.04 7.29
N GLU A 142 -4.37 18.03 6.96
CA GLU A 142 -5.11 17.20 7.92
C GLU A 142 -4.25 16.03 8.44
N VAL A 143 -3.05 15.81 7.89
CA VAL A 143 -2.22 14.62 8.12
C VAL A 143 -1.91 14.38 9.59
N ASP A 144 -1.68 15.43 10.38
CA ASP A 144 -1.39 15.30 11.81
C ASP A 144 -2.61 14.72 12.56
N HIS A 145 -3.81 15.20 12.23
CA HIS A 145 -5.06 14.75 12.83
C HIS A 145 -5.40 13.32 12.41
N GLU A 146 -5.08 12.95 11.16
CA GLU A 146 -5.24 11.60 10.62
C GLU A 146 -4.24 10.62 11.24
N HIS A 147 -3.01 11.08 11.45
CA HIS A 147 -1.98 10.33 12.15
C HIS A 147 -2.37 10.04 13.60
N GLU A 148 -2.84 11.05 14.33
CA GLU A 148 -3.35 10.89 15.71
C GLU A 148 -4.56 9.94 15.77
N ALA A 149 -5.42 9.95 14.75
CA ALA A 149 -6.52 9.01 14.61
C ALA A 149 -6.08 7.58 14.21
N GLY A 150 -4.77 7.35 14.00
CA GLY A 150 -4.18 6.05 13.70
C GLY A 150 -4.39 5.58 12.26
N VAL A 151 -4.67 6.48 11.31
CA VAL A 151 -4.95 6.15 9.91
C VAL A 151 -3.77 5.42 9.24
N PHE A 152 -2.54 5.68 9.67
CA PHE A 152 -1.32 5.14 9.09
C PHE A 152 -0.81 3.85 9.75
N ALA A 153 -1.60 3.24 10.64
CA ALA A 153 -1.19 2.06 11.39
C ALA A 153 -0.73 0.88 10.50
N GLN A 154 -1.41 0.63 9.38
CA GLN A 154 -1.08 -0.50 8.49
C GLN A 154 0.28 -0.32 7.79
N VAL A 155 0.56 0.87 7.26
CA VAL A 155 1.88 1.13 6.65
C VAL A 155 2.99 1.10 7.71
N TYR A 156 2.69 1.55 8.93
CA TYR A 156 3.63 1.49 10.03
C TYR A 156 3.98 0.07 10.47
N LYS A 157 2.99 -0.82 10.58
CA LYS A 157 3.21 -2.24 10.91
C LYS A 157 4.04 -2.94 9.84
N PHE A 158 3.70 -2.73 8.57
CA PHE A 158 4.46 -3.30 7.45
C PHE A 158 5.91 -2.85 7.46
N GLY A 159 6.17 -1.54 7.55
CA GLY A 159 7.53 -0.98 7.59
C GLY A 159 8.31 -1.41 8.83
N ALA A 160 7.67 -1.48 10.01
CA ALA A 160 8.31 -1.93 11.24
C ALA A 160 8.84 -3.36 11.15
N ARG A 161 8.08 -4.29 10.55
CA ARG A 161 8.53 -5.67 10.34
C ARG A 161 9.77 -5.77 9.45
N ILE A 162 9.87 -4.94 8.41
CA ILE A 162 11.06 -4.90 7.56
C ILE A 162 12.25 -4.32 8.33
N ALA A 163 12.01 -3.28 9.13
CA ALA A 163 13.05 -2.68 9.97
C ALA A 163 13.59 -3.68 11.01
N GLU A 164 12.74 -4.54 11.58
CA GLU A 164 13.15 -5.62 12.48
C GLU A 164 14.09 -6.63 11.78
N ILE A 165 13.81 -7.00 10.52
CA ILE A 165 14.70 -7.85 9.72
C ILE A 165 16.07 -7.18 9.52
N ILE A 166 16.09 -5.87 9.24
CA ILE A 166 17.35 -5.11 9.11
C ILE A 166 18.11 -5.10 10.44
N SER A 167 17.43 -4.86 11.57
CA SER A 167 18.05 -4.88 12.89
C SER A 167 18.56 -6.26 13.31
N GLU A 168 17.96 -7.34 12.81
CA GLU A 168 18.48 -8.69 13.00
C GLU A 168 19.78 -8.92 12.21
N LEU A 169 19.86 -8.41 10.98
CA LEU A 169 21.05 -8.51 10.13
C LEU A 169 22.20 -7.63 10.61
N ASN A 170 21.89 -6.40 11.02
CA ASN A 170 22.88 -5.48 11.56
C ASN A 170 22.31 -4.72 12.78
N PRO A 171 22.56 -5.21 14.00
CA PRO A 171 22.13 -4.56 15.23
C PRO A 171 22.78 -3.18 15.49
N SER A 172 23.92 -2.86 14.87
CA SER A 172 24.59 -1.55 15.03
C SER A 172 24.07 -0.49 14.06
N TYR A 173 23.34 -0.87 13.01
CA TYR A 173 22.75 0.07 12.05
C TYR A 173 21.71 0.96 12.73
N LYS A 174 21.94 2.27 12.75
CA LYS A 174 21.16 3.21 13.58
C LYS A 174 19.80 3.61 13.00
N TYR A 175 19.57 3.39 11.70
CA TYR A 175 18.43 3.98 10.99
C TYR A 175 17.53 2.99 10.23
N PRO A 176 17.21 1.80 10.77
CA PRO A 176 16.49 0.75 10.02
C PRO A 176 15.12 1.22 9.52
N LYS A 177 14.34 1.88 10.38
CA LYS A 177 13.01 2.42 10.00
C LYS A 177 13.11 3.49 8.92
N THR A 178 14.03 4.45 9.08
CA THR A 178 14.23 5.53 8.11
C THR A 178 14.61 4.98 6.74
N LEU A 179 15.52 3.99 6.70
CA LEU A 179 15.90 3.33 5.45
C LEU A 179 14.70 2.64 4.78
N VAL A 180 13.90 1.90 5.55
CA VAL A 180 12.69 1.23 5.02
C VAL A 180 11.70 2.22 4.41
N TYR A 181 11.34 3.29 5.12
CA TYR A 181 10.38 4.26 4.58
C TYR A 181 10.94 5.05 3.39
N THR A 182 12.25 5.34 3.40
CA THR A 182 12.93 5.95 2.24
C THR A 182 12.82 5.06 1.00
N VAL A 183 13.08 3.76 1.15
CA VAL A 183 12.96 2.79 0.05
C VAL A 183 11.52 2.60 -0.38
N LEU A 184 10.58 2.53 0.57
CA LEU A 184 9.14 2.42 0.29
C LEU A 184 8.67 3.59 -0.58
N GLU A 185 8.89 4.83 -0.16
CA GLU A 185 8.47 6.02 -0.91
C GLU A 185 9.18 6.10 -2.27
N SER A 186 10.50 5.87 -2.29
CA SER A 186 11.29 5.90 -3.53
C SER A 186 10.83 4.84 -4.53
N SER A 187 10.42 3.65 -4.06
CA SER A 187 9.97 2.56 -4.92
C SER A 187 8.62 2.86 -5.60
N LEU A 188 7.70 3.51 -4.88
CA LEU A 188 6.43 3.97 -5.44
C LEU A 188 6.66 5.10 -6.44
N LEU A 189 7.47 6.10 -6.07
CA LEU A 189 7.77 7.23 -6.94
C LEU A 189 8.52 6.81 -8.21
N GLN A 190 9.48 5.89 -8.10
CA GLN A 190 10.18 5.34 -9.26
C GLN A 190 9.22 4.54 -10.16
N SER A 191 8.26 3.81 -9.58
CA SER A 191 7.22 3.12 -10.35
C SER A 191 6.34 4.11 -11.12
N PHE A 192 5.92 5.20 -10.49
CA PHE A 192 5.18 6.29 -11.13
C PHE A 192 6.01 6.94 -12.25
N ASN A 193 7.24 7.36 -11.96
CA ASN A 193 8.11 8.06 -12.90
C ASN A 193 8.48 7.17 -14.11
N SER A 194 8.67 5.87 -13.92
CA SER A 194 8.97 4.95 -15.04
C SER A 194 7.88 4.93 -16.11
N GLN A 195 6.64 5.25 -15.75
CA GLN A 195 5.50 5.30 -16.66
C GLN A 195 5.24 6.72 -17.18
N HIS A 196 5.31 7.72 -16.29
CA HIS A 196 4.81 9.07 -16.59
C HIS A 196 5.91 10.11 -16.82
N LEU A 197 7.09 9.92 -16.21
CA LEU A 197 8.23 10.84 -16.26
C LEU A 197 9.54 10.06 -16.53
N PRO A 198 9.65 9.34 -17.66
CA PRO A 198 10.72 8.36 -17.87
C PRO A 198 12.13 8.99 -17.87
N GLY A 199 12.25 10.29 -18.15
CA GLY A 199 13.51 11.03 -18.07
C GLY A 199 14.09 11.18 -16.64
N MET A 200 13.33 10.84 -15.60
CA MET A 200 13.82 10.78 -14.22
C MET A 200 14.46 9.43 -13.86
N THR A 201 14.51 8.48 -14.81
CA THR A 201 15.07 7.13 -14.59
C THR A 201 15.88 6.68 -15.79
N GLU A 202 16.91 5.87 -15.57
CA GLU A 202 17.69 5.27 -16.64
C GLU A 202 16.89 4.18 -17.37
N ASN A 203 16.67 4.34 -18.68
CA ASN A 203 16.20 3.30 -19.60
C ASN A 203 14.88 2.57 -19.24
N SER A 204 13.89 3.27 -18.68
CA SER A 204 12.59 2.68 -18.32
C SER A 204 12.76 1.41 -17.45
N ILE A 205 13.34 1.61 -16.27
CA ILE A 205 13.67 0.54 -15.32
C ILE A 205 12.46 -0.39 -15.12
N ASN A 206 12.56 -1.60 -15.65
CA ASN A 206 11.55 -2.64 -15.46
C ASN A 206 11.53 -3.13 -13.99
N SER A 207 10.53 -3.91 -13.61
CA SER A 207 10.38 -4.36 -12.22
C SER A 207 11.63 -5.06 -11.66
N ALA A 208 12.27 -5.93 -12.45
CA ALA A 208 13.44 -6.67 -12.01
C ALA A 208 14.65 -5.74 -11.75
N GLU A 209 14.86 -4.75 -12.60
CA GLU A 209 15.95 -3.76 -12.41
C GLU A 209 15.67 -2.82 -11.23
N ARG A 210 14.40 -2.44 -10.99
CA ARG A 210 14.03 -1.64 -9.80
C ARG A 210 14.31 -2.43 -8.52
N PHE A 211 13.93 -3.70 -8.48
CA PHE A 211 14.24 -4.58 -7.35
C PHE A 211 15.75 -4.65 -7.11
N LYS A 212 16.56 -4.91 -8.16
CA LYS A 212 18.02 -4.97 -8.05
C LYS A 212 18.61 -3.67 -7.49
N PHE A 213 18.13 -2.52 -7.96
CA PHE A 213 18.57 -1.21 -7.47
C PHE A 213 18.33 -1.05 -5.97
N PHE A 214 17.10 -1.29 -5.49
CA PHE A 214 16.79 -1.16 -4.07
C PHE A 214 17.45 -2.23 -3.21
N TYR A 215 17.58 -3.46 -3.72
CA TYR A 215 18.28 -4.54 -3.03
C TYR A 215 19.75 -4.19 -2.82
N GLN A 216 20.42 -3.71 -3.87
CA GLN A 216 21.79 -3.24 -3.78
C GLN A 216 21.93 -2.04 -2.82
N LEU A 217 21.02 -1.07 -2.91
CA LEU A 217 21.03 0.12 -2.06
C LEU A 217 20.97 -0.28 -0.59
N VAL A 218 19.95 -1.05 -0.20
CA VAL A 218 19.75 -1.49 1.19
C VAL A 218 20.94 -2.32 1.67
N ASN A 219 21.33 -3.36 0.92
CA ASN A 219 22.42 -4.24 1.36
C ASN A 219 23.74 -3.52 1.56
N LYS A 220 24.13 -2.62 0.64
CA LYS A 220 25.37 -1.85 0.80
C LYS A 220 25.28 -0.88 1.97
N THR A 221 24.13 -0.25 2.18
CA THR A 221 23.93 0.67 3.31
C THR A 221 24.04 -0.05 4.65
N ILE A 222 23.47 -1.25 4.80
CA ILE A 222 23.49 -1.96 6.09
C ILE A 222 24.79 -2.74 6.32
N GLN A 223 25.62 -2.99 5.29
CA GLN A 223 26.91 -3.69 5.43
C GLN A 223 28.09 -2.75 5.71
N ASN A 224 27.99 -1.47 5.35
CA ASN A 224 29.10 -0.51 5.39
C ASN A 224 29.21 0.30 6.70
N ASP A 225 28.48 -0.06 7.75
CA ASP A 225 28.56 0.60 9.07
C ASP A 225 29.78 0.14 9.92
N ASN A 226 30.89 -0.23 9.25
CA ASN A 226 32.19 -0.55 9.84
C ASN A 226 33.23 0.53 9.52
#